data_AF-A0A923GBJ8-F1
#
_entry.id   AF-A0A923GBJ8-F1
#
_cell.length_a   1.000
_cell.length_b   1.000
_cell.length_c   1.000
_cell.angle_alpha   90.00
_cell.angle_beta   90.00
_cell.angle_gamma   90.00
#
_symmetry.space_group_name_H-M   'P 1'
#
loop_
_entity.id
_entity.type
_entity.pdbx_description
1 polymer ?
#
loop_
_entity_poly.entity_id
_entity_poly.type
_entity_poly.pdbx_seq_one_letter_code
_entity_poly.pdbx_strand_id
1 'polypeptide(L)'
;MIPYIRIDLELPRDEPIRFNRSRQKVYFYQYRFDRISVFSRKKWGIHPVAYDWKDLTAEVCSVYAPMGNGGVVEKVLFAVRKPGTDEIIDRLFLTHNIEVGTRYWEIIRLFMQQGPDALPTFVRPPRDWDNDFELTPIRRLAPRVQWPEAIDRESRTGPAAGEPT
;
A
#
# COMPACT_ATOMS: atom_id res chain seq x y z
N MET A 1 22.09 20.63 1.54
CA MET A 1 20.65 20.98 1.46
C MET A 1 20.06 20.48 0.14
N ILE A 2 20.23 19.20 -0.20
CA ILE A 2 19.90 18.62 -1.53
C ILE A 2 19.19 17.23 -1.49
N PRO A 3 19.14 16.42 -0.40
CA PRO A 3 18.47 15.11 -0.48
C PRO A 3 16.94 15.19 -0.47
N TYR A 4 16.34 16.20 0.18
CA TYR A 4 14.88 16.28 0.35
C TYR A 4 14.12 16.65 -0.93
N ILE A 5 14.66 17.58 -1.74
CA ILE A 5 13.99 18.00 -2.99
C ILE A 5 13.92 16.84 -3.98
N ARG A 6 14.98 16.02 -4.06
CA ARG A 6 15.02 14.84 -4.93
C ARG A 6 14.03 13.77 -4.47
N ILE A 7 13.86 13.60 -3.17
CA ILE A 7 12.85 12.71 -2.59
C ILE A 7 11.44 13.23 -2.95
N ASP A 8 11.15 14.52 -2.79
CA ASP A 8 9.83 15.07 -3.10
C ASP A 8 9.48 15.04 -4.60
N LEU A 9 10.48 15.07 -5.49
CA LEU A 9 10.28 15.09 -6.95
C LEU A 9 10.38 13.70 -7.60
N GLU A 10 11.15 12.76 -7.06
CA GLU A 10 11.33 11.42 -7.65
C GLU A 10 10.41 10.36 -7.01
N LEU A 11 9.87 10.63 -5.82
CA LEU A 11 8.92 9.71 -5.20
C LEU A 11 7.58 9.74 -5.94
N PRO A 12 7.00 8.57 -6.25
CA PRO A 12 5.60 8.52 -6.65
C PRO A 12 4.76 9.15 -5.55
N ARG A 13 3.84 10.01 -5.98
CA ARG A 13 3.00 10.82 -5.08
C ARG A 13 2.25 9.98 -4.04
N ASP A 14 1.82 8.80 -4.45
CA ASP A 14 1.00 7.88 -3.68
C ASP A 14 1.52 6.44 -3.84
N GLU A 15 1.29 5.60 -2.83
CA GLU A 15 1.56 4.16 -2.85
C GLU A 15 0.22 3.39 -2.79
N PRO A 16 -0.56 3.38 -3.89
CA PRO A 16 -1.88 2.80 -3.86
C PRO A 16 -1.84 1.29 -3.68
N ILE A 17 -2.86 0.79 -3.00
CA ILE A 17 -3.11 -0.63 -2.79
C ILE A 17 -4.39 -0.97 -3.55
N ARG A 18 -4.32 -1.97 -4.43
CA ARG A 18 -5.48 -2.45 -5.18
C ARG A 18 -5.91 -3.81 -4.65
N PHE A 19 -7.20 -3.96 -4.42
CA PHE A 19 -7.81 -5.20 -3.96
C PHE A 19 -8.63 -5.80 -5.10
N ASN A 20 -8.29 -7.02 -5.52
CA ASN A 20 -9.06 -7.77 -6.49
C ASN A 20 -9.76 -8.94 -5.78
N ARG A 21 -11.05 -8.76 -5.50
CA ARG A 21 -11.88 -9.79 -4.86
C ARG A 21 -11.99 -11.04 -5.73
N SER A 22 -12.22 -10.89 -7.04
CA SER A 22 -12.47 -12.02 -7.93
C SER A 22 -11.27 -12.97 -8.01
N ARG A 23 -10.05 -12.44 -7.93
CA ARG A 23 -8.81 -13.23 -7.86
C ARG A 23 -8.35 -13.56 -6.43
N GLN A 24 -8.98 -12.98 -5.41
CA GLN A 24 -8.50 -13.03 -4.01
C GLN A 24 -7.03 -12.62 -3.90
N LYS A 25 -6.65 -11.53 -4.58
CA LYS A 25 -5.28 -11.00 -4.58
C LYS A 25 -5.24 -9.52 -4.23
N VAL A 26 -4.12 -9.09 -3.65
CA VAL A 26 -3.84 -7.70 -3.31
C VAL A 26 -2.55 -7.27 -4.00
N TYR A 27 -2.59 -6.10 -4.61
CA TYR A 27 -1.48 -5.51 -5.35
C TYR A 27 -1.02 -4.26 -4.62
N PHE A 28 0.27 -4.18 -4.33
CA PHE A 28 0.89 -3.06 -3.64
C PHE A 28 1.83 -2.34 -4.58
N TYR A 29 1.68 -1.03 -4.67
CA TYR A 29 2.62 -0.16 -5.36
C TYR A 29 3.69 0.32 -4.38
N GLN A 30 4.65 -0.54 -4.06
CA GLN A 30 5.67 -0.20 -3.08
C GLN A 30 6.80 0.59 -3.75
N TYR A 31 7.14 1.76 -3.20
CA TYR A 31 8.39 2.41 -3.55
C TYR A 31 9.46 2.09 -2.50
N ARG A 32 10.54 1.42 -2.93
CA ARG A 32 11.68 1.17 -2.04
C ARG A 32 12.76 2.19 -2.29
N PHE A 33 13.23 2.83 -1.22
CA PHE A 33 14.44 3.65 -1.21
C PHE A 33 15.35 3.24 -0.07
N ASP A 34 16.63 3.16 -0.36
CA ASP A 34 17.66 2.88 0.63
C ASP A 34 18.26 4.21 1.11
N ARG A 35 18.04 4.53 2.39
CA ARG A 35 18.58 5.75 3.04
C ARG A 35 20.11 5.76 3.11
N ILE A 36 20.76 4.60 3.04
CA ILE A 36 22.22 4.49 3.08
C ILE A 36 22.80 4.70 1.68
N SER A 37 22.11 4.24 0.63
CA SER A 37 22.56 4.35 -0.76
C SER A 37 21.73 5.34 -1.58
N VAL A 38 21.75 6.62 -1.16
CA VAL A 38 20.96 7.73 -1.72
C VAL A 38 21.20 7.99 -3.22
N PHE A 39 22.34 7.55 -3.77
CA PHE A 39 22.70 7.71 -5.19
C PHE A 39 22.49 6.45 -6.03
N SER A 40 22.09 5.31 -5.44
CA SER A 40 21.95 4.05 -6.17
C SER A 40 20.61 3.96 -6.89
N ARG A 41 20.58 4.30 -8.18
CA ARG A 41 19.38 4.13 -9.04
C ARG A 41 18.86 2.68 -9.12
N LYS A 42 19.68 1.68 -8.80
CA LYS A 42 19.27 0.25 -8.81
C LYS A 42 18.50 -0.17 -7.56
N LYS A 43 18.74 0.50 -6.43
CA LYS A 43 18.09 0.21 -5.13
C LYS A 43 16.90 1.13 -4.85
N TRP A 44 16.68 2.09 -5.74
CA TRP A 44 15.60 3.05 -5.71
C TRP A 44 14.65 2.69 -6.83
N GLY A 45 13.37 2.51 -6.53
CA GLY A 45 12.41 2.18 -7.57
C GLY A 45 11.06 1.72 -7.06
N ILE A 46 10.14 1.67 -8.02
CA ILE A 46 8.81 1.13 -7.86
C ILE A 46 8.93 -0.40 -7.97
N HIS A 47 8.51 -1.09 -6.93
CA HIS A 47 8.44 -2.54 -6.85
C HIS A 47 6.97 -2.92 -6.62
N PRO A 48 6.19 -3.04 -7.70
CA PRO A 48 4.82 -3.47 -7.58
C PRO A 48 4.81 -4.97 -7.30
N VAL A 49 4.19 -5.35 -6.19
CA VAL A 49 4.14 -6.73 -5.71
C VAL A 49 2.69 -7.19 -5.58
N ALA A 50 2.44 -8.45 -5.92
CA ALA A 50 1.14 -9.09 -5.82
C ALA A 50 1.21 -10.22 -4.82
N TYR A 51 0.27 -10.25 -3.88
CA TYR A 51 0.17 -11.29 -2.87
C TYR A 51 -1.24 -11.87 -2.83
N ASP A 52 -1.34 -13.15 -2.48
CA ASP A 52 -2.62 -13.80 -2.27
C ASP A 52 -3.24 -13.30 -0.96
N TRP A 53 -4.56 -13.04 -0.99
CA TRP A 53 -5.31 -12.52 0.14
C TRP A 53 -5.28 -13.44 1.37
N LYS A 54 -5.26 -14.76 1.14
CA LYS A 54 -5.20 -15.79 2.20
C LYS A 54 -3.95 -15.68 3.09
N ASP A 55 -2.86 -15.15 2.52
CA ASP A 55 -1.56 -15.06 3.20
C ASP A 55 -1.36 -13.70 3.87
N LEU A 56 -2.33 -12.78 3.73
CA LEU A 56 -2.28 -11.43 4.27
C LEU A 56 -2.95 -11.34 5.64
N THR A 57 -2.23 -10.77 6.60
CA THR A 57 -2.75 -10.45 7.93
C THR A 57 -2.38 -9.03 8.33
N ALA A 58 -3.18 -8.36 9.16
CA ALA A 58 -2.82 -7.06 9.72
C ALA A 58 -2.07 -7.25 11.05
N GLU A 59 -0.89 -6.65 11.16
CA GLU A 59 -0.06 -6.63 12.37
C GLU A 59 0.02 -5.22 12.94
N VAL A 60 -0.08 -5.13 14.26
CA VAL A 60 0.18 -3.89 15.00
C VAL A 60 1.63 -3.92 15.46
N CYS A 61 2.43 -2.98 14.96
CA CYS A 61 3.80 -2.77 15.40
C CYS A 61 3.89 -1.48 16.22
N SER A 62 4.33 -1.62 17.46
CA SER A 62 4.68 -0.48 18.31
C SER A 62 6.18 -0.35 18.35
N VAL A 63 6.71 0.75 17.80
CA VAL A 63 8.16 1.01 17.74
C VAL A 63 8.47 2.23 18.60
N TYR A 64 9.37 2.06 19.56
CA TYR A 64 9.89 3.17 20.34
C TYR A 64 10.85 4.00 19.47
N ALA A 65 10.49 5.25 19.20
CA ALA A 65 11.32 6.15 18.43
C ALA A 65 11.83 7.27 19.35
N PRO A 66 13.16 7.49 19.46
CA PRO A 66 13.72 8.59 20.23
C PRO A 66 13.53 9.91 19.46
N MET A 67 12.29 10.36 19.33
CA MET A 67 11.96 11.70 18.86
C MET A 67 11.93 12.58 20.12
N GLY A 68 12.98 13.38 20.38
CA GLY A 68 13.09 14.47 21.38
C GLY A 68 12.51 14.28 22.80
N ASN A 69 11.23 13.92 22.89
CA ASN A 69 10.43 13.62 24.09
C ASN A 69 10.07 12.12 24.27
N GLY A 70 10.70 11.20 23.54
CA GLY A 70 10.55 9.75 23.78
C GLY A 70 9.12 9.23 23.55
N GLY A 71 8.67 9.22 22.29
CA GLY A 71 7.34 8.77 21.90
C GLY A 71 7.31 7.32 21.40
N VAL A 72 6.29 6.57 21.82
CA VAL A 72 5.91 5.31 21.19
C VAL A 72 5.20 5.63 19.88
N VAL A 73 5.71 5.12 18.76
CA VAL A 73 5.07 5.25 17.44
C VAL A 73 4.42 3.93 17.10
N GLU A 74 3.10 3.92 17.15
CA GLU A 74 2.29 2.78 16.76
C GLU A 74 1.99 2.81 15.26
N LYS A 75 2.11 1.67 14.61
CA LYS A 75 1.88 1.51 13.17
C LYS A 75 1.13 0.21 12.94
N VAL A 76 0.19 0.24 12.01
CA VAL A 76 -0.46 -0.96 11.49
C VAL A 76 0.17 -1.26 10.14
N LEU A 77 0.59 -2.51 9.98
CA LEU A 77 1.25 -3.03 8.79
C LEU A 77 0.45 -4.24 8.28
N PHE A 78 0.45 -4.47 6.97
CA PHE A 78 0.15 -5.80 6.44
C PHE A 78 1.38 -6.68 6.60
N ALA A 79 1.22 -7.82 7.26
CA ALA A 79 2.18 -8.90 7.26
C ALA A 79 1.76 -9.95 6.24
N VAL A 80 2.66 -10.17 5.29
CA VAL A 80 2.51 -11.19 4.26
C VAL A 80 3.21 -12.45 4.73
N ARG A 81 2.48 -13.55 4.83
CA ARG A 81 3.03 -14.86 5.16
C ARG A 81 3.49 -15.57 3.89
N LYS A 82 4.49 -16.43 4.03
CA LYS A 82 4.88 -17.33 2.95
C LYS A 82 3.82 -18.43 2.79
N PRO A 83 3.37 -18.75 1.57
CA PRO A 83 2.40 -19.81 1.36
C PRO A 83 2.90 -21.14 1.95
N GLY A 84 2.12 -21.73 2.85
CA GLY A 84 2.44 -23.02 3.47
C GLY A 84 3.41 -22.98 4.66
N THR A 85 3.88 -21.80 5.09
CA THR A 85 4.60 -21.63 6.35
C THR A 85 4.05 -20.43 7.14
N ASP A 86 4.31 -20.38 8.45
CA ASP A 86 3.89 -19.25 9.29
C ASP A 86 4.93 -18.11 9.31
N GLU A 87 5.85 -18.12 8.35
CA GLU A 87 6.93 -17.14 8.26
C GLU A 87 6.47 -15.87 7.54
N ILE A 88 6.74 -14.71 8.13
CA ILE A 88 6.43 -13.40 7.54
C ILE A 88 7.54 -13.01 6.57
N ILE A 89 7.20 -12.88 5.28
CA ILE A 89 8.14 -12.54 4.21
C ILE A 89 8.23 -11.04 3.96
N ASP A 90 7.14 -10.31 4.20
CA ASP A 90 7.08 -8.89 3.92
C ASP A 90 6.16 -8.16 4.89
N ARG A 91 6.48 -6.89 5.14
CA ARG A 91 5.67 -6.01 5.98
C ARG A 91 5.43 -4.71 5.24
N LEU A 92 4.17 -4.40 4.98
CA LEU A 92 3.76 -3.27 4.16
C LEU A 92 2.98 -2.27 5.00
N PHE A 93 3.28 -1.00 4.85
CA PHE A 93 2.69 0.03 5.69
C PHE A 93 1.21 0.28 5.34
N LEU A 94 0.34 0.35 6.35
CA LEU A 94 -1.06 0.73 6.19
C LEU A 94 -1.35 2.08 6.84
N THR A 95 -1.09 2.25 8.15
CA THR A 95 -1.40 3.50 8.85
C THR A 95 -0.59 3.68 10.13
N HIS A 96 -0.53 4.91 10.63
CA HIS A 96 0.14 5.32 11.89
C HIS A 96 -0.80 5.31 13.10
N ASN A 97 -2.01 4.76 12.99
CA ASN A 97 -2.98 4.75 14.08
C ASN A 97 -3.66 3.38 14.16
N ILE A 98 -3.62 2.77 15.35
CA ILE A 98 -4.16 1.42 15.60
C ILE A 98 -5.67 1.38 15.34
N GLU A 99 -6.44 2.30 15.92
CA GLU A 99 -7.90 2.32 15.82
C GLU A 99 -8.35 2.46 14.36
N VAL A 100 -7.72 3.39 13.64
CA VAL A 100 -7.96 3.61 12.21
C VAL A 100 -7.56 2.37 11.40
N GLY A 101 -6.42 1.75 11.74
CA GLY A 101 -5.92 0.57 11.05
C GLY A 101 -6.82 -0.65 11.24
N THR A 102 -7.33 -0.88 12.46
CA THR A 102 -8.29 -1.95 12.75
C THR A 102 -9.57 -1.76 11.95
N ARG A 103 -10.14 -0.54 11.93
CA ARG A 103 -11.34 -0.23 11.13
C ARG A 103 -11.10 -0.46 9.64
N TYR A 104 -9.97 0.00 9.10
CA TYR A 104 -9.65 -0.25 7.69
C TYR A 104 -9.48 -1.72 7.40
N TRP A 105 -8.84 -2.48 8.29
CA TRP A 105 -8.68 -3.91 8.12
C TRP A 105 -10.03 -4.65 8.11
N GLU A 106 -10.96 -4.26 8.98
CA GLU A 106 -12.33 -4.80 8.97
C GLU A 106 -13.07 -4.48 7.67
N ILE A 107 -13.00 -3.24 7.19
CA ILE A 107 -13.59 -2.80 5.92
C ILE A 107 -13.01 -3.61 4.75
N ILE A 108 -11.69 -3.79 4.71
CA ILE A 108 -11.02 -4.57 3.66
C ILE A 108 -11.46 -6.03 3.72
N ARG A 109 -11.52 -6.63 4.92
CA ARG A 109 -12.01 -8.00 5.10
C ARG A 109 -13.44 -8.16 4.59
N LEU A 110 -14.31 -7.23 4.95
CA LEU A 110 -15.71 -7.23 4.51
C LEU A 110 -15.82 -7.10 2.99
N PHE A 111 -15.05 -6.20 2.38
CA PHE A 111 -14.98 -6.05 0.93
C PHE A 111 -14.51 -7.32 0.23
N MET A 112 -13.45 -7.96 0.72
CA MET A 112 -12.90 -9.17 0.11
C MET A 112 -13.83 -10.39 0.27
N GLN A 113 -14.63 -10.45 1.35
CA GLN A 113 -15.58 -11.53 1.60
C GLN A 113 -16.91 -11.34 0.87
N GLN A 114 -17.56 -10.19 1.06
CA GLN A 114 -18.94 -9.95 0.66
C GLN A 114 -19.07 -9.03 -0.56
N GLY A 115 -18.06 -8.19 -0.82
CA GLY A 115 -18.02 -7.26 -1.95
C GLY A 115 -18.36 -5.82 -1.60
N PRO A 116 -18.53 -4.97 -2.63
CA PRO A 116 -18.80 -3.55 -2.42
C PRO A 116 -20.16 -3.29 -1.76
N ASP A 117 -21.16 -4.14 -1.99
CA ASP A 117 -22.53 -3.95 -1.48
C ASP A 117 -22.63 -4.09 0.04
N ALA A 118 -21.67 -4.76 0.66
CA ALA A 118 -21.62 -4.95 2.11
C ALA A 118 -20.88 -3.81 2.83
N LEU A 119 -20.24 -2.90 2.09
CA LEU A 119 -19.50 -1.81 2.71
C LEU A 119 -20.46 -0.80 3.36
N PRO A 120 -20.08 -0.23 4.52
CA PRO A 120 -20.88 0.82 5.13
C PRO A 120 -20.93 2.03 4.19
N THR A 121 -22.08 2.72 4.17
CA THR A 121 -22.22 3.95 3.41
C THR A 121 -21.23 4.99 3.93
N PHE A 122 -20.24 5.33 3.12
CA PHE A 122 -19.28 6.37 3.47
C PHE A 122 -19.95 7.74 3.40
N VAL A 123 -19.88 8.49 4.50
CA VAL A 123 -20.46 9.86 4.61
C VAL A 123 -19.81 10.81 3.62
N ARG A 124 -18.55 10.57 3.29
CA ARG A 124 -17.79 11.35 2.30
C ARG A 124 -17.57 10.48 1.06
N PRO A 125 -17.72 11.05 -0.15
CA PRO A 125 -17.32 10.34 -1.35
C PRO A 125 -15.83 9.97 -1.25
N PRO A 126 -15.41 8.87 -1.88
CA PRO A 126 -14.00 8.54 -2.01
C PRO A 126 -13.24 9.73 -2.57
N ARG A 127 -12.01 9.94 -2.06
CA ARG A 127 -11.12 10.97 -2.61
C ARG A 127 -10.91 10.72 -4.10
N ASP A 128 -11.16 11.73 -4.91
CA ASP A 128 -10.79 11.70 -6.32
C ASP A 128 -9.27 11.76 -6.44
N TRP A 129 -8.66 10.65 -6.84
CA TRP A 129 -7.21 10.54 -6.94
C TRP A 129 -6.66 11.36 -8.13
N ASP A 130 -7.50 11.64 -9.14
CA ASP A 130 -7.15 12.42 -10.33
C ASP A 130 -7.32 13.93 -10.11
N ASN A 131 -7.92 14.34 -8.98
CA ASN A 131 -8.09 15.75 -8.61
C ASN A 131 -6.87 16.29 -7.85
N ASP A 132 -5.98 16.95 -8.59
CA ASP A 132 -4.73 17.51 -8.09
C ASP A 132 -4.91 18.85 -7.33
N PHE A 133 -6.14 19.37 -7.28
CA PHE A 133 -6.41 20.72 -6.78
C PHE A 133 -6.13 20.86 -5.27
N GLU A 134 -6.41 19.82 -4.49
CA GLU A 134 -6.20 19.81 -3.03
C GLU A 134 -4.72 19.61 -2.61
N LEU A 135 -3.83 19.33 -3.56
CA LEU A 135 -2.41 19.14 -3.25
C LEU A 135 -1.65 20.46 -3.11
N THR A 136 -0.58 20.41 -2.30
CA THR A 136 0.45 21.44 -2.31
C THR A 136 1.16 21.51 -3.68
N PRO A 137 1.63 22.69 -4.12
CA PRO A 137 2.28 22.85 -5.43
C PRO A 137 3.43 21.88 -5.70
N ILE A 138 4.24 21.58 -4.68
CA ILE A 138 5.37 20.64 -4.79
C ILE A 138 4.87 19.22 -5.07
N ARG A 139 3.79 18.78 -4.41
CA ARG A 139 3.20 17.45 -4.65
C ARG A 139 2.58 17.29 -6.04
N ARG A 140 2.20 18.39 -6.70
CA ARG A 140 1.72 18.35 -8.10
C ARG A 140 2.85 18.06 -9.09
N LEU A 141 4.11 18.33 -8.72
CA LEU A 141 5.28 18.03 -9.55
C LEU A 141 5.75 16.58 -9.38
N ALA A 142 5.32 15.89 -8.32
CA ALA A 142 5.67 14.50 -8.09
C ALA A 142 5.05 13.60 -9.18
N PRO A 143 5.77 12.55 -9.64
CA PRO A 143 5.27 11.65 -10.66
C PRO A 143 3.99 10.95 -10.22
N ARG A 144 3.05 10.84 -11.16
CA ARG A 144 1.83 10.04 -10.97
C ARG A 144 2.19 8.56 -10.90
N VAL A 145 1.33 7.81 -10.22
CA VAL A 145 1.46 6.34 -10.11
C VAL A 145 1.30 5.72 -11.49
N GLN A 146 2.27 4.90 -11.91
CA GLN A 146 2.25 4.16 -13.17
C GLN A 146 2.48 2.68 -12.89
N TRP A 147 1.40 1.90 -12.87
CA TRP A 147 1.47 0.45 -12.70
C TRP A 147 2.04 -0.20 -13.95
N PRO A 148 2.89 -1.24 -13.82
CA PRO A 148 3.31 -2.03 -14.99
C PRO A 148 2.09 -2.66 -15.66
N GLU A 149 2.08 -2.67 -16.99
CA GLU A 149 0.91 -3.06 -17.79
C GLU A 149 0.34 -4.44 -17.42
N ALA A 150 1.21 -5.41 -17.14
CA ALA A 150 0.79 -6.75 -16.75
C ALA A 150 0.00 -6.74 -15.43
N ILE A 151 0.52 -6.04 -14.40
CA ILE A 151 -0.13 -5.92 -13.09
C ILE A 151 -1.37 -5.03 -13.19
N ASP A 152 -1.32 -3.95 -13.98
CA ASP A 152 -2.48 -3.09 -14.18
C ASP A 152 -3.64 -3.88 -14.78
N ARG A 153 -3.36 -4.71 -15.79
CA ARG A 153 -4.35 -5.60 -16.40
C ARG A 153 -4.86 -6.66 -15.42
N GLU A 154 -3.96 -7.37 -14.74
CA GLU A 154 -4.34 -8.43 -13.79
C GLU A 154 -5.20 -7.88 -12.64
N SER A 155 -4.82 -6.72 -12.08
CA SER A 155 -5.54 -6.10 -10.97
C SER A 155 -6.94 -5.62 -11.34
N ARG A 156 -7.18 -5.27 -12.61
CA ARG A 156 -8.48 -4.78 -13.11
C ARG A 156 -9.38 -5.86 -13.69
N THR A 157 -8.85 -7.06 -13.96
CA THR A 157 -9.59 -8.14 -14.63
C THR A 157 -9.90 -9.29 -13.68
N GLY A 158 -11.00 -10.00 -13.94
CA GLY A 158 -11.31 -11.25 -13.25
C GLY A 158 -10.32 -12.37 -13.61
N PRO A 159 -10.37 -13.51 -12.90
CA PRO A 159 -9.68 -14.72 -13.34
C PRO A 159 -10.17 -15.06 -14.76
N ALA A 160 -9.24 -15.22 -15.70
CA ALA A 160 -9.60 -15.68 -17.03
C ALA A 160 -10.13 -17.11 -16.90
N ALA A 161 -11.19 -17.46 -17.62
CA ALA A 161 -11.72 -18.81 -17.67
C ALA A 161 -10.64 -19.76 -18.25
N GLY A 162 -9.79 -20.33 -17.40
CA GLY A 162 -8.73 -21.25 -17.84
C GLY A 162 -7.42 -21.29 -17.05
N GLU A 163 -7.21 -20.48 -16.01
CA GLU A 163 -6.05 -20.70 -15.11
C GLU A 163 -6.41 -21.76 -14.06
N PRO A 164 -5.75 -22.94 -14.05
CA PRO A 164 -5.96 -23.93 -12.98
C PRO A 164 -5.42 -23.38 -11.65
N THR A 165 -6.27 -23.47 -10.63
CA THR A 165 -6.01 -23.20 -9.20
C THR A 165 -4.81 -23.91 -8.63
#